data_AF-A0AAV3X0U6-F1
#
_entry.id   AF-A0AAV3X0U6-F1
#
_cell.length_a   1.000
_cell.length_b   1.000
_cell.length_c   1.000
_cell.angle_alpha   90.00
_cell.angle_beta   90.00
_cell.angle_gamma   90.00
#
_symmetry.space_group_name_H-M   'P 1'
#
loop_
_entity.id
_entity.type
_entity.pdbx_description
1 polymer ?
#
loop_
_entity_poly.entity_id
_entity_poly.type
_entity_poly.pdbx_seq_one_letter_code
_entity_poly.pdbx_strand_id
1 'polypeptide(L)' 'MSTGKGKKRLRGIPVLYDEKKTRHTLLITPSSWGKLQRVARNNGLSLSEYVEQWIISLSDGD' A
#
# COMPACT_ATOMS: atom_id res chain seq x y z
N MET A 1 12.75 3.76 -5.31
CA MET A 1 11.63 4.28 -4.50
C MET A 1 12.11 4.49 -3.07
N SER A 2 12.06 5.74 -2.59
CA SER A 2 12.55 6.11 -1.25
C SER A 2 11.66 5.46 -0.19
N THR A 3 12.13 4.38 0.41
CA THR A 3 11.56 3.88 1.66
C THR A 3 11.74 5.02 2.67
N GLY A 4 10.66 5.57 3.22
CA GLY A 4 10.66 6.63 4.23
C GLY A 4 11.31 6.23 5.58
N LYS A 5 12.38 5.44 5.55
CA LYS A 5 13.27 5.18 6.68
C LYS A 5 13.97 6.49 7.04
N GLY A 6 13.67 6.99 8.24
CA GLY A 6 14.29 8.21 8.79
C GLY A 6 13.40 9.46 8.80
N LYS A 7 12.23 9.46 8.15
CA LYS A 7 11.27 10.58 8.27
C LYS A 7 10.36 10.39 9.48
N LYS A 8 10.45 11.32 10.45
CA LYS A 8 9.56 11.37 11.62
C LYS A 8 8.12 11.53 11.13
N ARG A 9 7.28 10.52 11.38
CA ARG A 9 5.89 10.50 10.93
C ARG A 9 5.07 11.47 11.78
N LEU A 10 4.56 12.54 11.18
CA LEU A 10 3.57 13.41 11.83
C LEU A 10 2.19 12.77 11.69
N ARG A 11 1.45 12.68 12.81
CA ARG A 11 0.13 12.04 12.84
C ARG A 11 -0.82 12.80 11.92
N GLY A 12 -1.30 12.15 10.86
CA GLY A 12 -2.26 12.72 9.93
C GLY A 12 -1.66 13.48 8.74
N ILE A 13 -0.36 13.36 8.48
CA ILE A 13 0.28 13.84 7.25
C ILE A 13 0.84 12.62 6.49
N PRO A 14 0.40 12.37 5.25
CA PRO A 14 0.91 11.27 4.46
C PRO A 14 2.37 11.52 4.07
N VAL A 15 3.21 10.48 4.20
CA VAL A 15 4.67 10.60 4.05
C VAL A 15 5.14 10.24 2.64
N LEU A 16 4.32 9.51 1.90
CA LEU A 16 4.64 8.94 0.58
C LEU A 16 3.67 9.35 -0.53
N TYR A 17 2.49 9.88 -0.17
CA TYR A 17 1.42 10.22 -1.12
C TYR A 17 0.77 11.54 -0.69
N ASP A 18 0.08 12.23 -1.60
CA ASP A 18 -0.50 13.56 -1.34
C ASP A 18 -1.77 13.51 -0.46
N GLU A 19 -2.42 12.34 -0.35
CA GLU A 19 -3.69 12.18 0.35
C GLU A 19 -3.60 11.34 1.64
N LYS A 20 -4.46 11.66 2.62
CA LYS A 20 -4.57 10.90 3.87
C LYS A 20 -5.31 9.58 3.60
N LYS A 21 -4.71 8.47 4.01
CA LYS A 21 -5.36 7.15 3.94
C LYS A 21 -6.68 7.15 4.72
N THR A 22 -7.79 6.86 4.04
CA THR A 22 -9.11 6.62 4.63
C THR A 22 -9.37 5.12 4.77
N ARG A 23 -10.25 4.74 5.71
CA ARG A 23 -10.59 3.32 5.92
C ARG A 23 -11.57 2.87 4.84
N HIS A 24 -11.15 1.91 4.02
CA HIS A 24 -12.00 1.19 3.07
C HIS A 24 -12.09 -0.28 3.48
N THR A 25 -13.30 -0.84 3.41
CA THR A 25 -13.52 -2.27 3.67
C THR A 25 -13.64 -3.00 2.34
N LEU A 26 -12.83 -4.04 2.14
CA LEU A 26 -12.88 -4.92 0.96
C LEU A 26 -13.26 -6.33 1.39
N LEU A 27 -14.19 -6.94 0.67
CA LEU A 27 -14.53 -8.35 0.82
C LEU A 27 -13.81 -9.13 -0.29
N ILE A 28 -12.88 -10.00 0.10
CA ILE A 28 -12.15 -10.86 -0.84
C ILE A 28 -12.05 -12.29 -0.29
N THR A 29 -11.77 -13.25 -1.17
CA THR A 29 -11.65 -14.66 -0.79
C THR A 29 -10.42 -14.89 0.11
N PRO A 30 -10.45 -15.90 1.02
CA PRO A 30 -9.31 -16.21 1.89
C PRO A 30 -8.03 -16.54 1.12
N SER A 31 -8.16 -17.21 -0.03
CA SER A 31 -7.04 -17.56 -0.91
C SER A 31 -6.37 -16.32 -1.51
N SER A 32 -7.16 -15.35 -1.98
CA SER A 32 -6.65 -14.09 -2.51
C SER A 32 -6.01 -13.24 -1.40
N TRP A 33 -6.61 -13.19 -0.22
CA TRP A 33 -6.03 -12.50 0.94
C TRP A 33 -4.68 -13.08 1.35
N GLY A 34 -4.56 -14.41 1.42
CA GLY A 34 -3.30 -15.08 1.72
C GLY A 34 -2.20 -14.81 0.70
N LYS A 35 -2.55 -14.79 -0.60
CA LYS A 35 -1.62 -14.41 -1.66
C LYS A 35 -1.16 -12.96 -1.50
N LEU A 36 -2.10 -12.05 -1.28
CA LEU A 36 -1.82 -10.62 -1.18
C LEU A 36 -0.92 -10.29 0.03
N GLN A 37 -1.14 -10.97 1.17
CA GLN A 37 -0.22 -10.90 2.32
C GLN A 37 1.19 -11.40 2.01
N ARG A 38 1.31 -12.53 1.31
CA ARG A 38 2.63 -13.09 0.95
C ARG A 38 3.38 -12.16 0.01
N VAL A 39 2.71 -11.64 -1.03
CA VAL A 39 3.35 -10.75 -2.00
C VAL A 39 3.77 -9.43 -1.34
N ALA A 40 2.94 -8.84 -0.49
CA ALA A 40 3.31 -7.64 0.26
C ALA A 40 4.56 -7.88 1.14
N ARG A 41 4.60 -9.01 1.88
CA ARG A 41 5.76 -9.38 2.71
C ARG A 41 7.03 -9.61 1.90
N ASN A 42 6.92 -10.29 0.75
CA ASN A 42 8.06 -10.53 -0.13
C ASN A 42 8.67 -9.24 -0.67
N ASN A 43 7.84 -8.21 -0.89
CA ASN A 43 8.29 -6.88 -1.29
C ASN A 43 8.75 -6.01 -0.11
N GLY A 44 8.68 -6.50 1.13
CA GLY A 44 8.98 -5.72 2.33
C GLY A 44 8.01 -4.57 2.58
N LEU A 45 6.80 -4.63 2.00
CA LEU A 45 5.78 -3.60 2.06
C LEU A 45 4.63 -3.99 3.00
N SER A 46 3.92 -2.99 3.49
CA SER A 46 2.63 -3.21 4.15
C SER A 46 1.56 -3.54 3.11
N LEU A 47 0.50 -4.24 3.53
CA LEU A 47 -0.55 -4.69 2.62
C LEU A 47 -1.27 -3.54 1.92
N SER A 48 -1.57 -2.45 2.63
CA SER A 48 -2.20 -1.25 2.05
C SER A 48 -1.26 -0.53 1.07
N GLU A 49 0.01 -0.42 1.42
CA GLU A 49 1.03 0.18 0.53
C GLU A 49 1.21 -0.62 -0.77
N TYR A 50 1.23 -1.95 -0.66
CA TYR A 50 1.32 -2.83 -1.83
C TYR A 50 0.10 -2.66 -2.76
N VAL A 51 -1.11 -2.55 -2.19
CA VAL A 51 -2.34 -2.30 -2.97
C VAL A 51 -2.30 -0.94 -3.64
N GLU A 52 -1.88 0.11 -2.94
CA GLU A 52 -1.75 1.46 -3.52
C GLU A 52 -0.73 1.48 -4.68
N GLN A 53 0.45 0.87 -4.52
CA GLN A 53 1.43 0.77 -5.61
C GLN A 53 0.91 -0.04 -6.80
N TRP A 54 0.20 -1.14 -6.55
CA TRP A 54 -0.40 -1.94 -7.61
C TRP A 54 -1.43 -1.14 -8.40
N ILE A 55 -2.31 -0.39 -7.72
CA ILE A 55 -3.33 0.44 -8.38
C ILE A 55 -2.67 1.58 -9.19
N ILE A 56 -1.65 2.25 -8.64
CA ILE A 56 -0.89 3.27 -9.37
C ILE A 56 -0.28 2.67 -10.64
N SER A 57 0.37 1.51 -10.54
CA SER A 57 0.98 0.84 -11.70
C SER A 57 -0.01 0.41 -12.78
N LEU A 58 -1.30 0.23 -12.44
CA LEU A 58 -2.35 -0.09 -13.40
C LEU A 58 -2.85 1.15 -14.16
N SER A 59 -2.69 2.35 -13.58
CA SER A 59 -3.18 3.61 -14.15
C SER A 59 -2.24 4.22 -15.18
N ASP A 60 -0.96 3.84 -15.19
CA ASP A 60 0.04 4.35 -16.14
C ASP A 60 0.05 3.59 -17.49
N GLY A 61 -1.05 2.91 -17.82
CA GLY A 61 -1.23 2.18 -19.08
C GLY A 61 -2.35 2.77 -19.92
N ASP A 62 -2.12 3.95 -20.50
CA ASP A 62 -2.85 4.53 -21.64
C ASP A 62 -1.87 4.77 -22.80
#